data_AF-A0A212ETH0-F1
#
_entry.id   AF-A0A212ETH0-F1
#
_cell.length_a   1.000
_cell.length_b   1.000
_cell.length_c   1.000
_cell.angle_alpha   90.00
_cell.angle_beta   90.00
_cell.angle_gamma   90.00
#
_symmetry.space_group_name_H-M   'P 1'
#
loop_
_entity.id
_entity.type
_entity.pdbx_description
1 polymer ?
#
loop_
_entity_poly.entity_id
_entity_poly.type
_entity_poly.pdbx_seq_one_letter_code
_entity_poly.pdbx_strand_id
1 'polypeptide(L)'
;MVALDALKYHGINAQYGIVGVPTLKMFHNGRPVGKFNGTEYNIHLFSRFVHAITGQHCQSLLVTSKDFQGPVSSVVEKETDYFLILSWFFIIICSIYYFMESKWWKMIVEMVQNNWRESEAQHEHND
;
A
#
# COMPACT_ATOMS: atom_id res chain seq x y z
N MET A 1 0.94 22.89 10.48
CA MET A 1 0.41 22.48 9.17
C MET A 1 0.23 20.97 9.21
N VAL A 2 -0.89 20.44 8.73
CA VAL A 2 -1.16 19.00 8.70
C VAL A 2 -1.20 18.58 7.24
N ALA A 3 -0.62 17.43 6.92
CA ALA A 3 -0.77 16.78 5.63
C ALA A 3 -1.48 15.45 5.84
N LEU A 4 -2.32 15.08 4.87
CA LEU A 4 -3.10 13.85 4.88
C LEU A 4 -2.87 13.12 3.57
N ASP A 5 -2.68 11.81 3.65
CA ASP A 5 -2.64 10.98 2.46
C ASP A 5 -4.06 10.78 1.91
N ALA A 6 -4.27 11.30 0.72
CA ALA A 6 -5.54 11.20 0.02
C ALA A 6 -5.90 9.76 -0.36
N LEU A 7 -4.93 8.88 -0.56
CA LEU A 7 -5.19 7.49 -0.93
C LEU A 7 -5.71 6.71 0.29
N LYS A 8 -5.11 6.94 1.45
CA LYS A 8 -5.50 6.30 2.71
C LYS A 8 -6.81 6.82 3.28
N TYR A 9 -7.06 8.13 3.19
CA TYR A 9 -8.23 8.78 3.81
C TYR A 9 -9.30 9.21 2.79
N HIS A 10 -9.77 8.27 1.96
CA HIS A 10 -10.73 8.56 0.89
C HIS A 10 -12.05 9.19 1.39
N GLY A 11 -12.50 8.86 2.60
CA GLY A 11 -13.69 9.47 3.21
C GLY A 11 -13.56 10.98 3.43
N ILE A 12 -12.36 11.44 3.80
CA ILE A 12 -12.05 12.88 3.97
C ILE A 12 -12.09 13.58 2.60
N ASN A 13 -11.59 12.93 1.55
CA ASN A 13 -11.65 13.48 0.20
C ASN A 13 -13.09 13.71 -0.25
N ALA A 14 -13.96 12.72 -0.06
CA ALA A 14 -15.38 12.84 -0.40
C ALA A 14 -16.07 13.94 0.44
N GLN A 15 -15.86 13.93 1.76
CA GLN A 15 -16.47 14.91 2.67
C GLN A 15 -16.12 16.36 2.31
N TYR A 16 -14.88 16.61 1.90
CA TYR A 16 -14.41 17.96 1.57
C TYR A 16 -14.28 18.23 0.07
N GLY A 17 -14.79 17.36 -0.80
CA GLY A 17 -14.77 17.54 -2.26
C GLY A 17 -13.36 17.65 -2.85
N ILE A 18 -12.41 16.85 -2.36
CA ILE A 18 -11.06 16.75 -2.89
C ILE A 18 -11.07 15.79 -4.07
N VAL A 19 -11.07 16.33 -5.28
CA VAL A 19 -11.14 15.58 -6.55
C VAL A 19 -9.76 15.33 -7.18
N GLY A 20 -8.72 16.01 -6.70
CA GLY A 20 -7.38 15.93 -7.27
C GLY A 20 -6.32 16.25 -6.23
N VAL A 21 -5.15 15.66 -6.42
CA VAL A 21 -3.98 15.82 -5.53
C VAL A 21 -2.80 16.41 -6.30
N PRO A 22 -1.93 17.20 -5.64
CA PRO A 22 -2.09 17.74 -4.28
C PRO A 22 -3.22 18.79 -4.21
N THR A 23 -3.85 18.97 -3.04
CA THR A 23 -4.80 20.07 -2.77
C THR A 23 -4.46 20.74 -1.45
N LEU A 24 -4.33 22.08 -1.45
CA LEU A 24 -4.18 22.88 -0.24
C LEU A 24 -5.53 23.53 0.13
N LYS A 25 -6.03 23.23 1.33
CA LYS A 25 -7.28 23.77 1.86
C LYS A 25 -7.05 24.29 3.28
N MET A 26 -7.62 25.45 3.58
CA MET A 26 -7.52 26.10 4.88
C MET A 26 -8.80 25.88 5.69
N PHE A 27 -8.63 25.63 6.98
CA PHE A 27 -9.71 25.41 7.93
C PHE A 27 -9.61 26.39 9.10
N HIS A 28 -10.75 26.82 9.61
CA HIS A 28 -10.87 27.64 10.82
C HIS A 28 -12.09 27.18 11.62
N ASN A 29 -11.93 26.92 12.93
CA ASN A 29 -12.98 26.40 13.81
C ASN A 29 -13.73 25.19 13.21
N GLY A 30 -12.99 24.24 12.63
CA GLY A 30 -13.54 23.02 12.03
C GLY A 30 -14.25 23.19 10.69
N ARG A 31 -14.31 24.41 10.14
CA ARG A 31 -14.96 24.69 8.84
C ARG A 31 -13.93 25.04 7.77
N PRO A 32 -14.11 24.58 6.52
CA PRO A 32 -13.25 24.98 5.41
C PRO A 32 -13.49 26.45 5.07
N VAL A 33 -12.43 27.26 5.08
CA VAL A 33 -12.51 28.71 4.80
C VAL A 33 -11.97 29.10 3.43
N GLY A 34 -11.18 28.23 2.79
CA GLY A 34 -10.67 28.50 1.45
C GLY A 34 -9.91 27.32 0.86
N LYS A 35 -9.88 27.25 -0.47
CA LYS A 35 -9.07 26.30 -1.24
C LYS A 35 -8.10 27.09 -2.11
N PHE A 36 -6.83 26.69 -2.13
CA PHE A 36 -5.85 27.25 -3.04
C PHE A 36 -6.11 26.72 -4.46
N ASN A 37 -6.23 27.62 -5.43
CA ASN A 37 -6.51 27.30 -6.84
C ASN A 37 -5.42 27.81 -7.78
N GLY A 38 -4.19 28.02 -7.29
CA GLY A 38 -3.06 28.39 -8.14
C GLY A 38 -2.62 27.22 -9.02
N THR A 39 -2.15 27.53 -10.23
CA THR A 39 -1.55 26.56 -11.16
C THR A 39 -0.19 26.07 -10.66
N GLU A 40 0.55 26.95 -9.99
CA GLU A 40 1.89 26.67 -9.46
C GLU A 40 1.91 26.65 -7.93
N TYR A 41 2.67 25.72 -7.37
CA TYR A 41 2.80 25.50 -5.92
C TYR A 41 4.10 26.15 -5.45
N ASN A 42 4.03 27.45 -5.13
CA ASN A 42 5.16 28.25 -4.67
C ASN A 42 4.87 28.87 -3.30
N ILE A 43 5.88 28.91 -2.42
CA ILE A 43 5.78 29.50 -1.08
C ILE A 43 5.30 30.97 -1.10
N HIS A 44 5.66 31.74 -2.13
CA HIS A 44 5.19 33.12 -2.30
C HIS A 44 3.68 33.18 -2.58
N LEU A 45 3.15 32.25 -3.39
CA LEU A 45 1.73 32.17 -3.69
C LEU A 45 0.93 31.69 -2.48
N PHE A 46 1.48 30.76 -1.70
CA PHE A 46 0.86 30.34 -0.43
C PHE A 46 0.82 31.45 0.60
N SER A 47 1.89 32.24 0.73
CA SER A 47 1.91 33.42 1.58
C SER A 47 0.81 34.41 1.19
N ARG A 48 0.65 34.69 -0.12
CA ARG A 48 -0.45 35.53 -0.63
C ARG A 48 -1.83 34.95 -0.33
N PHE A 49 -2.00 33.63 -0.47
CA PHE A 49 -3.26 32.95 -0.15
C PHE A 49 -3.61 33.03 1.34
N VAL A 50 -2.65 32.78 2.23
CA VAL A 50 -2.84 32.90 3.68
C VAL A 50 -3.14 34.35 4.05
N HIS A 51 -2.40 35.32 3.50
CA HIS A 51 -2.66 36.73 3.70
C HIS A 51 -4.06 37.14 3.21
N ALA A 52 -4.52 36.62 2.06
CA ALA A 52 -5.86 36.94 1.54
C ALA A 52 -6.99 36.46 2.48
N ILE A 53 -6.77 35.37 3.23
CA ILE A 53 -7.77 34.83 4.16
C ILE A 53 -7.65 35.47 5.55
N THR A 54 -6.43 35.71 6.03
CA THR A 54 -6.16 36.12 7.42
C THR A 54 -5.84 37.60 7.61
N GLY A 55 -5.46 38.30 6.53
CA GLY A 55 -4.90 39.65 6.59
C GLY A 55 -3.49 39.73 7.19
N GLN A 56 -2.85 38.60 7.47
CA GLN A 56 -1.52 38.57 8.09
C GLN A 56 -0.41 38.31 7.07
N HIS A 57 0.68 39.08 7.15
CA HIS A 57 1.86 38.89 6.32
C HIS A 57 2.81 37.88 6.95
N CYS A 58 3.29 36.92 6.16
CA CYS A 58 4.35 36.00 6.58
C CYS A 58 5.68 36.75 6.71
N GLN A 59 6.31 36.71 7.88
CA GLN A 59 7.54 37.46 8.17
C GLN A 59 8.80 36.88 7.50
N SER A 60 8.91 35.56 7.36
CA SER A 60 10.02 34.92 6.66
C SER A 60 9.55 33.74 5.82
N LEU A 61 10.06 33.66 4.59
CA LEU A 61 9.79 32.59 3.63
C LEU A 61 11.08 31.78 3.40
N LEU A 62 11.70 31.33 4.50
CA LEU A 62 12.92 30.54 4.46
C LEU A 62 12.55 29.05 4.52
N VAL A 63 12.87 28.31 3.46
CA VAL A 63 12.70 26.85 3.42
C VAL A 63 13.98 26.19 3.95
N THR A 64 13.85 25.39 5.00
CA THR A 64 14.94 24.66 5.62
C THR A 64 14.84 23.16 5.27
N SER A 65 15.95 22.43 5.38
CA SER A 65 15.96 20.96 5.19
C SER A 65 14.97 20.22 6.09
N LYS A 66 14.68 20.74 7.29
CA LYS A 66 13.69 20.18 8.22
C LYS A 66 12.26 20.22 7.67
N ASP A 67 11.94 21.16 6.78
CA ASP A 67 10.59 21.32 6.22
C ASP A 67 10.23 20.19 5.23
N PHE A 68 11.23 19.46 4.72
CA PHE A 68 11.02 18.30 3.85
C PHE A 68 10.67 17.00 4.61
N GLN A 69 10.81 16.98 5.94
CA GLN A 69 10.46 15.84 6.80
C GLN A 69 8.99 15.86 7.24
N GLY A 70 8.10 16.38 6.37
CA GLY A 70 6.70 16.61 6.68
C GLY A 70 5.94 15.36 7.18
N PRO A 71 4.74 15.56 7.76
CA PRO A 71 3.97 14.48 8.41
C PRO A 71 3.49 13.37 7.47
N VAL A 72 3.57 13.59 6.16
CA VAL A 72 3.33 12.55 5.13
C VAL A 72 4.66 12.30 4.43
N SER A 73 5.01 11.02 4.29
CA SER A 73 6.24 10.61 3.59
C SER A 73 6.21 11.10 2.15
N SER A 74 7.29 11.77 1.73
CA SER A 74 7.53 12.14 0.34
C SER A 74 8.11 11.00 -0.49
N VAL A 75 8.46 9.89 0.16
CA VAL A 75 8.97 8.67 -0.47
C VAL A 75 7.80 7.70 -0.68
N VAL A 76 7.78 7.05 -1.84
CA VAL A 76 6.79 6.02 -2.18
C VAL A 76 6.80 4.93 -1.10
N GLU A 77 5.69 4.81 -0.39
CA GLU A 77 5.51 3.81 0.65
C GLU A 77 5.20 2.46 0.01
N LYS A 78 5.97 1.43 0.37
CA LYS A 78 5.74 0.05 -0.06
C LYS A 78 4.94 -0.67 1.01
N GLU A 79 3.62 -0.56 0.97
CA GLU A 79 2.76 -1.37 1.83
C GLU A 79 2.66 -2.81 1.30
N THR A 80 2.65 -3.78 2.22
CA THR A 80 2.46 -5.20 1.87
C THR A 80 0.97 -5.54 1.90
N ASP A 81 0.46 -6.11 0.81
CA ASP A 81 -0.94 -6.52 0.72
C ASP A 81 -1.17 -7.86 1.45
N TYR A 82 -1.73 -7.77 2.65
CA TYR A 82 -2.04 -8.95 3.47
C TYR A 82 -3.17 -9.80 2.88
N PHE A 83 -4.13 -9.21 2.16
CA PHE A 83 -5.20 -9.98 1.51
C PHE A 83 -4.66 -10.81 0.36
N LEU A 84 -3.66 -10.30 -0.35
CA LEU A 84 -2.95 -11.06 -1.37
C LEU A 84 -2.22 -12.26 -0.76
N ILE A 85 -1.51 -12.06 0.35
CA ILE A 85 -0.84 -13.15 1.06
C ILE A 85 -1.85 -14.21 1.52
N LEU A 86 -2.97 -13.79 2.10
CA LEU A 86 -4.03 -14.70 2.52
C LEU A 86 -4.62 -15.49 1.34
N SER A 87 -4.82 -14.83 0.20
CA SER A 87 -5.32 -15.47 -1.02
C SER A 87 -4.35 -16.54 -1.52
N TRP A 88 -3.05 -16.27 -1.46
CA TRP A 88 -2.02 -17.26 -1.80
C TRP A 88 -2.07 -18.49 -0.89
N PHE A 89 -2.21 -18.29 0.42
CA PHE A 89 -2.37 -19.41 1.35
C PHE A 89 -3.61 -20.25 1.03
N PHE A 90 -4.74 -19.59 0.76
CA PHE A 90 -5.97 -20.29 0.39
C PHE A 90 -5.78 -21.14 -0.89
N ILE A 91 -5.18 -20.57 -1.93
CA ILE A 91 -4.90 -21.27 -3.19
C ILE A 91 -3.98 -22.47 -2.95
N ILE A 92 -2.91 -22.32 -2.16
CA ILE A 92 -1.98 -23.41 -1.85
C ILE A 92 -2.69 -24.54 -1.12
N ILE A 93 -3.49 -24.23 -0.08
CA ILE A 93 -4.20 -25.24 0.71
C ILE A 93 -5.19 -26.01 -0.17
N CYS A 94 -6.00 -25.30 -0.95
CA CYS A 94 -6.92 -25.93 -1.90
C CYS A 94 -6.17 -26.78 -2.93
N SER A 95 -5.07 -26.26 -3.47
CA SER A 95 -4.27 -26.99 -4.47
C SER A 95 -3.70 -28.28 -3.89
N ILE A 96 -3.16 -28.26 -2.66
CA ILE A 96 -2.66 -29.45 -1.98
C ILE A 96 -3.81 -30.45 -1.74
N TYR A 97 -4.96 -29.99 -1.24
CA TYR A 97 -6.11 -30.84 -1.00
C TYR A 97 -6.55 -31.59 -2.27
N TYR A 98 -6.77 -30.86 -3.37
CA TYR A 98 -7.14 -31.46 -4.65
C TYR A 98 -6.02 -32.30 -5.26
N PHE A 99 -4.77 -31.93 -5.05
CA PHE A 99 -3.62 -32.71 -5.51
C PHE A 99 -3.55 -34.07 -4.81
N MET A 100 -3.80 -34.13 -3.50
CA MET A 100 -3.84 -35.38 -2.74
C MET A 100 -4.99 -36.30 -3.17
N GLU A 101 -6.15 -35.73 -3.54
CA GLU A 101 -7.28 -36.50 -4.06
C GLU A 101 -7.07 -36.97 -5.51
N SER A 102 -6.21 -36.27 -6.26
CA SER A 102 -5.94 -36.55 -7.66
C SER A 102 -5.28 -37.91 -7.88
N LYS A 103 -5.64 -38.54 -9.00
CA LYS A 103 -5.04 -39.80 -9.49
C LYS A 103 -3.52 -39.72 -9.62
N TRP A 104 -2.99 -38.52 -9.85
CA TRP A 104 -1.55 -38.27 -9.92
C TRP A 104 -0.84 -38.56 -8.60
N TRP A 105 -1.42 -38.20 -7.47
CA TRP A 105 -0.84 -38.50 -6.16
C TRP A 105 -0.83 -40.01 -5.91
N LYS A 106 -1.93 -40.69 -6.23
CA LYS A 106 -2.01 -42.16 -6.15
C LYS A 106 -0.95 -42.83 -7.04
N MET A 107 -0.77 -42.36 -8.27
CA MET A 107 0.24 -42.87 -9.20
C MET A 107 1.67 -42.65 -8.69
N ILE A 108 1.96 -41.49 -8.09
CA ILE A 108 3.28 -41.21 -7.49
C ILE A 108 3.53 -42.14 -6.29
N VAL A 109 2.54 -42.32 -5.40
CA VAL A 109 2.66 -43.22 -4.25
C VAL A 109 2.86 -44.66 -4.70
N GLU A 110 2.11 -45.11 -5.70
CA GLU A 110 2.26 -46.44 -6.30
C GLU A 110 3.64 -46.63 -6.95
N MET A 111 4.15 -45.64 -7.69
CA MET A 111 5.50 -45.67 -8.25
C MET A 111 6.57 -45.77 -7.17
N VAL A 112 6.48 -44.99 -6.08
CA VAL A 112 7.44 -45.03 -4.98
C VAL A 112 7.40 -46.40 -4.28
N GLN A 113 6.20 -46.93 -4.00
CA GLN A 113 6.06 -48.25 -3.39
C GLN A 113 6.56 -49.38 -4.29
N ASN A 114 6.33 -49.28 -5.60
CA ASN A 114 6.79 -50.29 -6.55
C ASN A 114 8.32 -50.27 -6.65
N ASN A 115 8.93 -49.09 -6.72
CA ASN A 115 10.38 -48.93 -6.77
C ASN A 115 11.06 -49.41 -5.47
N TRP A 116 10.42 -49.21 -4.31
CA TRP A 116 10.90 -49.78 -3.03
C TRP A 116 10.89 -51.31 -3.04
N ARG A 117 9.79 -51.94 -3.47
CA ARG A 117 9.68 -53.41 -3.56
C ARG A 117 10.67 -54.01 -4.57
N GLU A 118 10.86 -53.35 -5.71
CA GLU A 118 11.84 -53.77 -6.71
C GLU A 118 13.28 -53.68 -6.18
N SER A 119 13.58 -52.67 -5.36
CA SER A 119 14.89 -52.51 -4.72
C SER A 119 15.15 -53.57 -3.65
N GLU A 120 14.14 -53.95 -2.85
CA GLU A 120 14.26 -55.05 -1.88
C GLU A 120 14.47 -56.40 -2.57
N ALA A 121 13.71 -56.68 -3.65
CA ALA A 121 13.86 -57.92 -4.42
C ALA A 121 15.22 -58.03 -5.12
N GLN A 122 15.79 -56.91 -5.61
CA GLN A 122 17.14 -56.89 -6.17
C GLN A 122 18.23 -57.11 -5.11
N HIS A 123 18.00 -56.69 -3.87
CA HIS A 123 18.92 -56.95 -2.76
C HIS A 123 18.97 -58.44 -2.38
N GLU A 124 17.83 -59.14 -2.34
CA GLU A 124 17.79 -60.59 -2.02
C GLU A 124 18.41 -61.49 -3.11
N HIS A 125 18.50 -61.02 -4.36
CA HIS A 125 19.12 -61.79 -5.45
C HIS A 125 20.64 -61.60 -5.57
N ASN A 126 21.24 -60.69 -4.79
CA ASN A 126 22.64 -60.33 -4.89
C ASN A 126 23.46 -60.73 -3.64
N ASP A 127 22.85 -61.44 -2.69
CA ASP A 127 23.47 -62.18 -1.57
C ASP A 127 23.44 -63.70 -1.85
#